data_AF-A0A7J3DMV5-F1
#
_entry.id   AF-A0A7J3DMV5-F1
#
_cell.length_a   1.000
_cell.length_b   1.000
_cell.length_c   1.000
_cell.angle_alpha   90.00
_cell.angle_beta   90.00
_cell.angle_gamma   90.00
#
_symmetry.space_group_name_H-M   'P 1'
#
loop_
_entity.id
_entity.type
_entity.pdbx_description
1 polymer ?
#
loop_
_entity_poly.entity_id
_entity_poly.type
_entity_poly.pdbx_seq_one_letter_code
_entity_poly.pdbx_strand_id
1 'polypeptide(L)'
;MNQKGLHLMVMIFLALLVLLILPPLVMSMFKPADLLMRIILTILIFATVRNMLGSNALTIIITAALVYILVIKHAYITTSLYIFFFVLLAYNFVAAVMWGLTRVPR
;
A
#
# COMPACT_ATOMS: atom_id res chain seq x y z
N MET A 1 -22.02 21.06 -13.80
CA MET A 1 -20.61 20.62 -13.63
C MET A 1 -19.80 21.09 -14.83
N ASN A 2 -18.75 21.88 -14.61
CA ASN A 2 -17.99 22.50 -15.71
C ASN A 2 -17.12 21.44 -16.40
N GLN A 3 -17.11 21.37 -17.73
CA GLN A 3 -16.38 20.32 -18.49
C GLN A 3 -14.88 20.27 -18.13
N LYS A 4 -14.30 21.41 -17.74
CA LYS A 4 -12.93 21.52 -17.24
C LYS A 4 -12.71 20.76 -15.92
N GLY A 5 -13.68 20.79 -15.01
CA GLY A 5 -13.63 20.03 -13.75
C GLY A 5 -13.73 18.52 -13.97
N LEU A 6 -14.57 18.08 -14.93
CA LEU A 6 -14.68 16.67 -15.29
C LEU A 6 -13.37 16.13 -15.87
N HIS A 7 -12.73 16.86 -16.79
CA HIS A 7 -11.45 16.45 -17.39
C HIS A 7 -10.34 16.34 -16.35
N LEU A 8 -10.30 17.27 -15.39
CA LEU A 8 -9.32 17.26 -14.32
C LEU A 8 -9.53 16.08 -13.37
N MET A 9 -10.79 15.76 -13.05
CA MET A 9 -11.15 14.60 -12.25
C MET A 9 -10.78 13.27 -12.95
N VAL A 10 -11.02 13.18 -14.26
CA VAL A 10 -10.66 12.01 -15.09
C VAL A 10 -9.14 11.81 -15.14
N MET A 11 -8.37 12.89 -15.32
CA MET A 11 -6.90 12.81 -15.31
C MET A 11 -6.34 12.34 -13.95
N ILE A 12 -6.89 12.84 -12.84
CA ILE A 12 -6.51 12.39 -11.50
C ILE A 12 -6.81 10.90 -11.32
N PHE A 13 -7.99 10.47 -11.75
CA PHE A 13 -8.40 9.06 -11.64
C PHE A 13 -7.48 8.14 -12.46
N LEU A 14 -7.13 8.56 -13.67
CA LEU A 14 -6.17 7.85 -14.53
C LEU A 14 -4.79 7.77 -13.88
N ALA A 15 -4.28 8.86 -13.32
CA ALA A 15 -2.99 8.88 -12.63
C ALA A 15 -2.96 7.91 -11.43
N LEU A 16 -4.04 7.88 -10.64
CA LEU A 16 -4.18 6.93 -9.53
C LEU A 16 -4.25 5.48 -9.99
N LEU A 17 -4.94 5.21 -11.11
CA LEU A 17 -5.05 3.88 -11.69
C LEU A 17 -3.68 3.36 -12.18
N VAL A 18 -2.89 4.22 -12.84
CA VAL A 18 -1.52 3.89 -13.25
C VAL A 18 -0.64 3.59 -12.03
N LEU A 19 -0.73 4.42 -10.98
CA LEU A 19 0.00 4.22 -9.72
C LEU A 19 -0.39 2.93 -9.00
N LEU A 20 -1.64 2.49 -9.10
CA LEU A 20 -2.11 1.24 -8.49
C LEU A 20 -1.56 -0.01 -9.20
N ILE A 21 -1.33 0.07 -10.51
CA ILE A 21 -0.85 -1.05 -11.34
C ILE A 21 0.68 -1.13 -11.34
N LEU A 22 1.37 -0.01 -11.10
CA LEU A 22 2.84 0.05 -11.10
C LEU A 22 3.50 -0.99 -10.17
N PRO A 23 3.05 -1.16 -8.91
CA PRO A 23 3.67 -2.11 -7.99
C PRO A 23 3.64 -3.59 -8.45
N PRO A 24 2.49 -4.18 -8.84
CA PRO A 24 2.47 -5.55 -9.34
C PRO A 24 3.25 -5.71 -10.66
N LEU A 25 3.36 -4.64 -11.46
CA LEU A 25 4.15 -4.62 -12.68
C LEU A 25 5.67 -4.66 -12.39
N VAL A 26 6.13 -3.96 -11.35
CA VAL A 26 7.53 -4.04 -10.89
C VAL A 26 7.83 -5.43 -10.30
N MET A 27 6.90 -6.02 -9.54
CA MET A 27 7.11 -7.35 -8.95
C MET A 27 7.15 -8.47 -9.99
N SER A 28 6.38 -8.37 -11.07
CA SER A 28 6.42 -9.35 -12.15
C SER A 28 7.72 -9.28 -12.95
N MET A 29 8.31 -8.09 -13.09
CA MET A 29 9.58 -7.88 -13.80
C MET A 29 10.80 -8.22 -12.92
N PHE A 30 10.72 -7.99 -11.61
CA PHE A 30 11.83 -8.21 -10.67
C PHE A 30 11.48 -9.28 -9.64
N LYS A 31 11.86 -10.53 -9.93
CA LYS A 31 11.77 -11.66 -8.99
C LYS A 31 12.35 -11.40 -7.57
N PRO A 32 13.50 -10.73 -7.39
CA PRO A 32 13.98 -10.41 -6.05
C PRO A 32 13.08 -9.41 -5.30
N ALA A 33 12.40 -8.50 -6.02
CA ALA A 33 11.46 -7.57 -5.42
C ALA A 33 10.17 -8.28 -4.96
N ASP A 34 9.70 -9.29 -5.69
CA ASP A 34 8.56 -10.13 -5.26
C ASP A 34 8.84 -10.81 -3.92
N LEU A 35 10.03 -11.42 -3.80
CA LEU A 35 10.43 -12.10 -2.57
C LEU A 35 10.56 -11.14 -1.38
N LEU A 36 11.22 -9.99 -1.58
CA LEU A 36 11.36 -8.96 -0.54
C LEU A 36 10.00 -8.44 -0.05
N MET A 37 9.08 -8.15 -0.97
CA MET A 37 7.75 -7.66 -0.60
C MET A 37 6.94 -8.70 0.18
N ARG A 38 7.03 -9.99 -0.18
CA ARG A 38 6.38 -11.05 0.57
C ARG A 38 6.90 -11.16 2.00
N ILE A 39 8.22 -11.01 2.19
CA ILE A 39 8.84 -11.00 3.52
C ILE A 39 8.34 -9.78 4.32
N ILE A 40 8.37 -8.59 3.73
CA ILE A 40 7.90 -7.35 4.36
C ILE A 40 6.44 -7.48 4.78
N LEU A 41 5.56 -7.95 3.88
CA LEU A 41 4.14 -8.14 4.17
C LEU A 41 3.92 -9.16 5.29
N THR A 42 4.70 -10.23 5.33
CA THR A 42 4.59 -11.26 6.37
C THR A 42 4.91 -10.67 7.75
N ILE A 43 6.00 -9.90 7.84
CA ILE A 43 6.41 -9.22 9.07
C ILE A 43 5.37 -8.17 9.47
N LEU A 44 4.85 -7.40 8.50
CA LEU A 44 3.84 -6.39 8.74
C LEU A 44 2.56 -7.01 9.29
N ILE A 45 2.03 -8.07 8.67
CA ILE A 45 0.84 -8.78 9.14
C ILE A 45 1.07 -9.29 10.56
N PHE A 46 2.22 -9.90 10.85
CA PHE A 46 2.55 -10.36 12.20
C PHE A 46 2.58 -9.20 13.21
N ALA A 47 3.24 -8.10 12.87
CA ALA A 47 3.31 -6.92 13.74
C ALA A 47 1.93 -6.32 14.00
N THR A 48 1.09 -6.18 12.96
CA THR A 48 -0.28 -5.65 13.09
C THR A 48 -1.16 -6.56 13.93
N VAL A 49 -1.18 -7.87 13.65
CA VAL A 49 -1.98 -8.84 14.40
C VAL A 49 -1.53 -8.91 15.85
N ARG A 50 -0.21 -8.88 16.11
CA ARG A 50 0.34 -8.84 17.48
C ARG A 50 0.00 -7.55 18.21
N ASN A 51 -0.01 -6.41 17.53
CA ASN A 51 -0.40 -5.14 18.13
C ASN A 51 -1.89 -5.10 18.50
N MET A 52 -2.74 -5.73 17.67
CA MET A 52 -4.20 -5.72 17.89
C MET A 52 -4.67 -6.80 18.89
N LEU A 53 -4.07 -7.98 18.87
CA LEU A 53 -4.54 -9.15 19.65
C LEU A 53 -3.62 -9.54 20.81
N GLY A 54 -2.45 -8.91 20.93
CA GLY A 54 -1.45 -9.23 21.94
C GLY A 54 -0.66 -10.51 21.64
N SER A 55 -0.02 -11.08 22.65
CA SER A 55 0.93 -12.20 22.52
C SER A 55 0.33 -13.54 22.97
N ASN A 56 -0.75 -13.98 22.31
CA ASN A 56 -1.44 -15.22 22.62
C ASN A 56 -1.30 -16.26 21.48
N ALA A 57 -1.58 -17.54 21.77
CA ALA A 57 -1.55 -18.60 20.75
C ALA A 57 -2.49 -18.31 19.56
N LEU A 58 -3.63 -17.67 19.82
CA LEU A 58 -4.57 -17.22 18.78
C LEU A 58 -3.93 -16.23 17.80
N THR A 59 -3.07 -15.33 18.28
CA THR A 59 -2.34 -14.36 17.45
C THR A 59 -1.51 -15.06 16.39
N ILE A 60 -0.86 -16.18 16.75
CA ILE A 60 -0.01 -16.96 15.84
C ILE A 60 -0.88 -17.64 14.77
N ILE A 61 -1.98 -18.26 15.18
CA ILE A 61 -2.90 -18.95 14.25
C ILE A 61 -3.51 -17.97 13.25
N ILE A 62 -3.99 -16.82 13.74
CA ILE A 62 -4.60 -15.78 12.91
C ILE A 62 -3.56 -15.16 11.97
N THR A 63 -2.33 -14.91 12.45
CA THR A 63 -1.23 -14.45 11.59
C THR A 63 -0.96 -15.45 10.48
N ALA A 64 -0.81 -16.74 10.80
CA ALA A 64 -0.51 -17.77 9.81
C ALA A 64 -1.61 -17.87 8.74
N ALA A 65 -2.88 -17.81 9.15
CA ALA A 65 -4.01 -17.79 8.22
C ALA A 65 -4.00 -16.56 7.30
N LEU A 66 -3.75 -15.37 7.85
CA LEU A 66 -3.67 -14.12 7.09
C LEU A 66 -2.50 -14.12 6.12
N VAL A 67 -1.31 -14.58 6.54
CA VAL A 67 -0.14 -14.70 5.67
C VAL A 67 -0.42 -15.66 4.53
N TYR A 68 -1.05 -16.80 4.78
CA TYR A 68 -1.42 -17.73 3.71
C TYR A 68 -2.36 -17.09 2.69
N ILE A 69 -3.41 -16.41 3.15
CA ILE A 69 -4.41 -15.82 2.24
C ILE A 69 -3.83 -14.63 1.47
N LEU A 70 -3.10 -13.74 2.15
CA LEU A 70 -2.68 -12.44 1.62
C LEU A 70 -1.30 -12.50 0.94
N VAL A 71 -0.36 -13.28 1.46
CA VAL A 71 1.03 -13.33 0.96
C VAL A 71 1.26 -14.50 0.01
N ILE A 72 0.60 -15.64 0.22
CA ILE A 72 0.78 -16.83 -0.64
C ILE A 72 -0.26 -16.85 -1.75
N LYS A 73 -1.55 -16.76 -1.40
CA LYS A 73 -2.66 -16.89 -2.36
C LYS A 73 -2.93 -15.61 -3.17
N HIS A 74 -2.79 -14.42 -2.56
CA HIS A 74 -3.11 -13.14 -3.21
C HIS A 74 -1.97 -12.12 -3.16
N ALA A 75 -0.72 -12.58 -3.26
CA ALA A 75 0.49 -11.77 -3.12
C ALA A 75 0.44 -10.45 -3.91
N TYR A 76 0.04 -10.51 -5.18
CA TYR A 76 0.02 -9.34 -6.08
C TYR A 76 -1.01 -8.29 -5.68
N ILE A 77 -2.17 -8.70 -5.18
CA ILE A 77 -3.27 -7.80 -4.78
C ILE A 77 -2.94 -7.16 -3.43
N THR A 78 -2.44 -7.95 -2.48
CA THR A 78 -2.06 -7.42 -1.16
C THR A 78 -0.87 -6.47 -1.28
N THR A 79 0.09 -6.79 -2.16
CA THR A 79 1.25 -5.92 -2.35
C THR A 79 0.90 -4.61 -3.07
N SER A 80 0.02 -4.66 -4.08
CA SER A 80 -0.44 -3.44 -4.75
C SER A 80 -1.18 -2.52 -3.78
N LEU A 81 -2.07 -3.07 -2.95
CA LEU A 81 -2.77 -2.32 -1.91
C LEU A 81 -1.81 -1.75 -0.87
N TYR A 82 -0.82 -2.52 -0.42
CA TYR A 82 0.18 -2.05 0.54
C TYR A 82 1.01 -0.90 -0.02
N ILE A 83 1.58 -1.05 -1.22
CA ILE A 83 2.41 0.01 -1.81
C ILE A 83 1.56 1.24 -2.13
N PHE A 84 0.32 1.05 -2.61
CA PHE A 84 -0.55 2.17 -2.94
C PHE A 84 -1.04 2.94 -1.71
N PHE A 85 -1.60 2.25 -0.70
CA PHE A 85 -2.14 2.92 0.48
C PHE A 85 -1.08 3.31 1.50
N PHE A 86 -0.13 2.42 1.80
CA PHE A 86 0.81 2.64 2.88
C PHE A 86 2.06 3.40 2.44
N VAL A 87 2.56 3.18 1.22
CA VAL A 87 3.77 3.86 0.76
C VAL A 87 3.42 5.11 -0.03
N LEU A 88 2.66 4.97 -1.12
CA LEU A 88 2.34 6.12 -1.96
C LEU A 88 1.44 7.10 -1.23
N LEU A 89 0.34 6.68 -0.62
CA LEU A 89 -0.58 7.63 0.02
C LEU A 89 0.03 8.27 1.28
N ALA A 90 0.71 7.51 2.15
CA ALA A 90 1.35 8.09 3.34
C ALA A 90 2.50 9.05 2.99
N TYR A 91 3.42 8.66 2.10
CA TYR A 91 4.53 9.54 1.72
C TYR A 91 4.10 10.73 0.88
N ASN A 92 3.13 10.58 -0.04
CA ASN A 92 2.59 11.72 -0.79
C ASN A 92 1.76 12.65 0.10
N PHE A 93 1.04 12.13 1.10
CA PHE A 93 0.34 12.96 2.08
C PHE A 93 1.33 13.76 2.92
N VAL A 94 2.40 13.14 3.42
CA VAL A 94 3.47 13.84 4.15
C VAL A 94 4.16 14.87 3.25
N ALA A 95 4.44 14.55 1.98
CA ALA A 95 5.01 15.50 1.02
C ALA A 95 4.08 16.69 0.76
N ALA A 96 2.77 16.45 0.59
CA ALA A 96 1.77 17.51 0.42
C ALA A 96 1.65 18.39 1.67
N VAL A 97 1.68 17.81 2.87
CA VAL A 97 1.67 18.55 4.15
C VAL A 97 2.93 19.40 4.30
N MET A 98 4.11 18.84 4.02
CA MET A 98 5.39 19.55 4.07
C MET A 98 5.44 20.72 3.08
N TRP A 99 4.89 20.53 1.88
CA TRP A 99 4.78 21.58 0.86
C TRP A 99 3.75 22.66 1.25
N GLY A 100 2.64 22.26 1.89
CA GLY A 100 1.66 23.18 2.45
C GLY A 100 2.24 24.06 3.56
N LEU A 101 3.05 23.48 4.45
CA LEU A 101 3.73 24.20 5.54
C LEU A 101 4.77 25.21 5.04
N THR A 102 5.44 24.92 3.91
CA THR A 102 6.43 25.85 3.32
C THR A 102 5.80 27.07 2.65
N ARG A 103 4.49 27.03 2.38
CA ARG A 103 3.75 28.13 1.72
C ARG A 103 2.85 28.93 2.66
N VAL A 104 2.84 28.64 3.97
CA VAL A 104 2.13 29.48 4.94
C VAL A 104 2.85 30.84 4.98
N PRO A 105 2.24 31.93 4.48
CA PRO A 105 2.81 33.25 4.64
C PRO A 105 2.75 33.57 6.14
N ARG A 106 3.88 33.96 6.73
CA ARG A 106 3.90 34.60 8.04
C ARG A 106 3.26 35.98 7.94
#